data_AF-Q9NVK5-F1
#
_entry.id   AF-Q9NVK5-F1
#
_cell.length_a   1.000
_cell.length_b   1.000
_cell.length_c   1.000
_cell.angle_alpha   90.00
_cell.angle_beta   90.00
_cell.angle_gamma   90.00
#
_symmetry.space_group_name_H-M   'P 1'
#
loop_
_entity.id
_entity.type
_entity.pdbx_description
1 polymer ?
#
loop_
_entity_poly.entity_id
_entity_poly.type
_entity_poly.pdbx_seq_one_letter_code
_entity_poly.pdbx_strand_id
1 'polypeptide(L)'
;MSCTIEKALADAKALVERLRDHDDAAESLIEQTTALNKRVEAMKQYQEEIQELNEVARHRPRSTLVMGIQQENRQIRELQQENKELRTSLEEHQSALELIMSKYREQMFRLLMASKKDDPGIIMKLKEQHSKIDMVHRNKSEGFFLDASRHILEAPQHGLERRHLEANQNELQAHVDQITEMAAVMRKAIEIDEQQGCKEQERIFQLEQENKGLREILQITRESFLNLRKDDASESTSLSALVTNSDLSLRKS
;
A
#
# COMPACT_ATOMS: atom_id res chain seq x y z
N MET A 1 23.21 78.98 51.27
CA MET A 1 22.08 78.03 51.15
C MET A 1 21.70 77.71 49.69
N SER A 2 22.03 78.53 48.69
CA SER A 2 21.74 78.21 47.28
C SER A 2 22.50 76.97 46.76
N CYS A 3 23.79 76.86 47.09
CA CYS A 3 24.66 75.77 46.62
C CYS A 3 24.20 74.35 47.07
N THR A 4 23.51 74.24 48.20
CA THR A 4 22.95 72.96 48.69
C THR A 4 21.68 72.55 47.93
N ILE A 5 20.84 73.50 47.55
CA ILE A 5 19.61 73.23 46.78
C ILE A 5 19.99 72.83 45.35
N GLU A 6 20.99 73.48 44.75
CA GLU A 6 21.49 73.13 43.41
C GLU A 6 22.05 71.70 43.36
N LYS A 7 22.81 71.27 44.37
CA LYS A 7 23.28 69.88 44.47
C LYS A 7 22.12 68.88 44.60
N ALA A 8 21.14 69.17 45.46
CA ALA A 8 19.96 68.31 45.59
C ALA A 8 19.16 68.23 44.28
N LEU A 9 19.04 69.34 43.54
CA LEU A 9 18.41 69.36 42.22
C LEU A 9 19.21 68.55 41.18
N ALA A 10 20.54 68.62 41.22
CA ALA A 10 21.39 67.82 40.33
C ALA A 10 21.29 66.32 40.63
N ASP A 11 21.30 65.93 41.90
CA ASP A 11 21.14 64.54 42.33
C ASP A 11 19.73 64.00 42.00
N ALA A 12 18.68 64.80 42.20
CA ALA A 12 17.32 64.44 41.82
C ALA A 12 17.20 64.22 40.31
N LYS A 13 17.82 65.08 39.48
CA LYS A 13 17.87 64.89 38.02
C LYS A 13 18.62 63.61 37.64
N ALA A 14 19.78 63.36 38.25
CA ALA A 14 20.56 62.15 37.99
C ALA A 14 19.82 60.87 38.41
N LEU A 15 19.03 60.93 39.49
CA LEU A 15 18.19 59.83 39.92
C LEU A 15 17.04 59.59 38.94
N VAL A 16 16.40 60.65 38.43
CA VAL A 16 15.32 60.54 37.44
C VAL A 16 15.83 59.94 36.13
N GLU A 17 16.98 60.37 35.62
CA GLU A 17 17.58 59.76 34.42
C GLU A 17 17.89 58.27 34.66
N ARG A 18 18.44 57.92 35.82
CA ARG A 18 18.73 56.51 36.15
C ARG A 18 17.47 55.66 36.29
N LEU A 19 16.39 56.22 36.85
CA LEU A 19 15.10 55.55 36.93
C LEU A 19 14.53 55.31 35.52
N ARG A 20 14.68 56.29 34.63
CA ARG A 20 14.26 56.17 33.24
C ARG A 20 15.04 55.10 32.47
N ASP A 21 16.36 55.05 32.63
CA ASP A 21 17.20 53.99 32.05
C ASP A 21 16.81 52.60 32.55
N HIS A 22 16.46 52.48 33.84
CA HIS A 22 15.98 51.22 34.41
C HIS A 22 14.58 50.85 33.90
N ASP A 23 13.68 51.80 33.72
CA ASP A 23 12.36 51.57 33.14
C ASP A 23 12.48 51.10 31.68
N ASP A 24 13.34 51.74 30.87
CA ASP A 24 13.62 51.33 29.49
C ASP A 24 14.24 49.92 29.43
N ALA A 25 15.16 49.59 30.34
CA ALA A 25 15.72 48.24 30.45
C ALA A 25 14.67 47.20 30.86
N ALA A 26 13.75 47.56 31.76
CA ALA A 26 12.65 46.69 32.16
C ALA A 26 11.67 46.44 31.00
N GLU A 27 11.35 47.45 30.21
CA GLU A 27 10.54 47.30 28.98
C GLU A 27 11.19 46.34 27.98
N SER A 28 12.50 46.48 27.73
CA SER A 28 13.23 45.56 26.84
C SER A 28 13.22 44.11 27.36
N LEU A 29 13.34 43.93 28.69
CA LEU A 29 13.29 42.61 29.31
C LEU A 29 11.89 41.99 29.20
N ILE A 30 10.83 42.78 29.33
CA ILE A 30 9.45 42.36 29.10
C ILE A 30 9.28 41.91 27.64
N GLU A 31 9.77 42.69 26.67
CA GLU A 31 9.67 42.34 25.26
C GLU A 31 10.37 41.00 24.96
N GLN A 32 11.60 40.82 25.44
CA GLN A 32 12.34 39.55 25.30
C GLN A 32 11.59 38.38 25.97
N THR A 33 11.02 38.60 27.16
CA THR A 33 10.24 37.59 27.88
C THR A 33 8.99 37.19 27.09
N THR A 34 8.28 38.15 26.51
CA THR A 34 7.09 37.86 25.68
C THR A 34 7.46 37.14 24.38
N ALA A 35 8.58 37.50 23.74
CA ALA A 35 9.07 36.81 22.55
C ALA A 35 9.50 35.36 22.85
N LEU A 36 10.16 35.15 23.99
CA LEU A 36 10.50 33.80 24.46
C LEU A 36 9.24 32.99 24.77
N ASN A 37 8.24 33.59 25.43
CA ASN A 37 6.97 32.91 25.72
C ASN A 37 6.27 32.43 24.45
N LYS A 38 6.18 33.29 23.41
CA LYS A 38 5.63 32.92 22.10
C LYS A 38 6.37 31.73 21.47
N ARG A 39 7.71 31.71 21.58
CA ARG A 39 8.51 30.58 21.08
C ARG A 39 8.24 29.29 21.85
N VAL A 40 8.08 29.37 23.17
CA VAL A 40 7.74 28.22 24.02
C VAL A 40 6.34 27.68 23.69
N GLU A 41 5.37 28.56 23.45
CA GLU A 41 4.02 28.15 23.03
C GLU A 41 4.04 27.44 21.67
N ALA A 42 4.79 27.95 20.69
CA ALA A 42 4.96 27.27 19.41
C ALA A 42 5.63 25.89 19.56
N MET A 43 6.66 25.79 20.41
CA MET A 43 7.31 24.50 20.70
C MET A 43 6.35 23.51 21.37
N LYS A 44 5.45 23.97 22.26
CA LYS A 44 4.40 23.12 22.85
C LYS A 44 3.43 22.61 21.79
N GLN A 45 2.96 23.47 20.90
CA GLN A 45 2.06 23.07 19.80
C GLN A 45 2.71 22.02 18.90
N TYR A 46 3.96 22.24 18.46
CA TYR A 46 4.68 21.23 17.68
C TYR A 46 4.85 19.90 18.42
N GLN A 47 5.08 19.96 19.74
CA GLN A 47 5.21 18.75 20.55
C GLN A 47 3.88 17.99 20.66
N GLU A 48 2.76 18.70 20.80
CA GLU A 48 1.39 18.15 20.80
C GLU A 48 1.07 17.51 19.44
N GLU A 49 1.35 18.19 18.32
CA GLU A 49 1.16 17.64 16.96
C GLU A 49 1.99 16.37 16.72
N ILE A 50 3.25 16.35 17.20
CA ILE A 50 4.10 15.15 17.13
C ILE A 50 3.55 14.02 18.01
N GLN A 51 2.98 14.33 19.18
CA GLN A 51 2.36 13.32 20.05
C GLN A 51 1.12 12.74 19.39
N GLU A 52 0.24 13.58 18.84
CA GLU A 52 -0.97 13.15 18.13
C GLU A 52 -0.62 12.25 16.93
N LEU A 53 0.38 12.64 16.13
CA LEU A 53 0.87 11.81 15.03
C LEU A 53 1.47 10.48 15.52
N ASN A 54 2.17 10.48 16.65
CA ASN A 54 2.74 9.27 17.25
C ASN A 54 1.65 8.33 17.80
N GLU A 55 0.55 8.87 18.33
CA GLU A 55 -0.60 8.07 18.76
C GLU A 55 -1.26 7.36 17.57
N VAL A 56 -1.47 8.08 16.46
CA VAL A 56 -1.96 7.49 15.20
C VAL A 56 -1.00 6.42 14.69
N ALA A 57 0.31 6.67 14.77
CA ALA A 57 1.33 5.69 14.41
C ALA A 57 1.57 4.59 15.47
N ARG A 58 0.80 4.57 16.57
CA ARG A 58 0.93 3.64 17.72
C ARG A 58 2.34 3.51 18.29
N HIS A 59 3.10 4.61 18.30
CA HIS A 59 4.53 4.60 18.66
C HIS A 59 5.33 3.52 17.92
N ARG A 60 4.93 3.12 16.70
CA ARG A 60 5.75 2.20 15.91
C ARG A 60 7.11 2.84 15.72
N PRO A 61 8.21 2.18 16.12
CA PRO A 61 9.53 2.73 15.86
C PRO A 61 9.66 2.95 14.36
N ARG A 62 10.18 4.12 13.98
CA ARG A 62 10.30 4.56 12.58
C ARG A 62 10.87 3.46 11.67
N SER A 63 11.77 2.64 12.19
CA SER A 63 12.32 1.47 11.49
C SER A 63 11.25 0.45 11.08
N THR A 64 10.30 0.12 11.94
CA THR A 64 9.21 -0.83 11.66
C THR A 64 8.26 -0.31 10.60
N LEU A 65 7.89 0.99 10.67
CA LEU A 65 7.04 1.60 9.64
C LEU A 65 7.73 1.58 8.27
N VAL A 66 9.00 2.00 8.22
CA VAL A 66 9.79 1.99 6.98
C VAL A 66 9.95 0.57 6.42
N MET A 67 10.19 -0.42 7.28
CA MET A 67 10.28 -1.82 6.87
C MET A 67 8.94 -2.34 6.31
N GLY A 68 7.81 -2.00 6.95
CA GLY A 68 6.48 -2.32 6.45
C GLY A 68 6.22 -1.73 5.06
N ILE A 69 6.50 -0.44 4.89
CA ILE A 69 6.37 0.26 3.60
C ILE A 69 7.27 -0.38 2.53
N GLN A 70 8.48 -0.81 2.88
CA GLN A 70 9.38 -1.48 1.93
C GLN A 70 8.86 -2.86 1.50
N GLN A 71 8.25 -3.60 2.41
CA GLN A 71 7.63 -4.89 2.12
C GLN A 71 6.39 -4.73 1.23
N GLU A 72 5.52 -3.78 1.56
CA GLU A 72 4.33 -3.44 0.77
C GLU A 72 4.71 -3.01 -0.66
N ASN A 73 5.68 -2.10 -0.79
CA ASN A 73 6.18 -1.68 -2.11
C ASN A 73 6.78 -2.82 -2.93
N ARG A 74 7.34 -3.86 -2.28
CA ARG A 74 7.79 -5.06 -3.00
C ARG A 74 6.59 -5.84 -3.53
N GLN A 75 5.59 -6.08 -2.70
CA GLN A 75 4.37 -6.80 -3.09
C GLN A 75 3.61 -6.07 -4.20
N ILE A 76 3.52 -4.74 -4.16
CA ILE A 76 2.90 -3.94 -5.23
C ILE A 76 3.62 -4.17 -6.56
N ARG A 77 4.96 -4.21 -6.57
CA ARG A 77 5.74 -4.47 -7.80
C ARG A 77 5.52 -5.88 -8.33
N GLU A 78 5.44 -6.88 -7.44
CA GLU A 78 5.16 -8.27 -7.81
C GLU A 78 3.77 -8.39 -8.45
N LEU A 79 2.74 -7.80 -7.82
CA LEU A 79 1.39 -7.76 -8.37
C LEU A 79 1.30 -6.99 -9.70
N GLN A 80 2.05 -5.90 -9.86
CA GLN A 80 2.11 -5.16 -11.12
C GLN A 80 2.75 -5.99 -12.25
N GLN A 81 3.79 -6.76 -11.93
CA GLN A 81 4.44 -7.67 -12.88
C GLN A 81 3.53 -8.82 -13.26
N GLU A 82 2.85 -9.45 -12.29
CA GLU A 82 1.86 -10.51 -12.54
C GLU A 82 0.71 -9.99 -13.42
N ASN A 83 0.16 -8.81 -13.11
CA ASN A 83 -0.89 -8.19 -13.93
C ASN A 83 -0.42 -7.93 -15.37
N LYS A 84 0.85 -7.56 -15.58
CA LYS A 84 1.42 -7.38 -16.91
C LYS A 84 1.52 -8.71 -17.66
N GLU A 85 1.97 -9.77 -16.99
CA GLU A 85 2.05 -11.12 -17.56
C GLU A 85 0.67 -11.67 -17.90
N LEU A 86 -0.32 -11.50 -17.02
CA LEU A 86 -1.71 -11.90 -17.26
C LEU A 86 -2.31 -11.16 -18.46
N ARG A 87 -2.06 -9.86 -18.61
CA ARG A 87 -2.51 -9.09 -19.78
C ARG A 87 -1.89 -9.60 -21.07
N THR A 88 -0.58 -9.85 -21.06
CA THR A 88 0.14 -10.38 -22.23
C THR A 88 -0.41 -11.77 -22.61
N SER A 89 -0.58 -12.66 -21.63
CA SER A 89 -1.14 -14.00 -21.85
C SER A 89 -2.57 -13.95 -22.39
N LEU A 90 -3.39 -13.02 -21.89
CA LEU A 90 -4.75 -12.82 -22.39
C LEU A 90 -4.75 -12.37 -23.86
N GLU A 91 -3.88 -11.44 -24.24
CA GLU A 91 -3.71 -10.98 -25.63
C GLU A 91 -3.25 -12.12 -26.56
N GLU A 92 -2.30 -12.94 -26.11
CA GLU A 92 -1.84 -14.12 -26.84
C GLU A 92 -2.96 -15.15 -27.03
N HIS A 93 -3.74 -15.43 -25.98
CA HIS A 93 -4.89 -16.33 -26.06
C HIS A 93 -5.99 -15.79 -26.98
N GLN A 94 -6.27 -14.49 -26.96
CA GLN A 94 -7.20 -13.86 -27.91
C GLN A 94 -6.72 -14.04 -29.35
N SER A 95 -5.43 -13.78 -29.60
CA SER A 95 -4.82 -13.96 -30.93
C SER A 95 -4.90 -15.41 -31.41
N ALA A 96 -4.65 -16.38 -30.51
CA ALA A 96 -4.77 -17.81 -30.82
C ALA A 96 -6.22 -18.21 -31.15
N LEU A 97 -7.19 -17.73 -30.37
CA LEU A 97 -8.61 -17.96 -30.63
C LEU A 97 -9.05 -17.36 -31.97
N GLU A 98 -8.60 -16.15 -32.31
CA GLU A 98 -8.89 -15.53 -33.60
C GLU A 98 -8.37 -16.36 -34.78
N LEU A 99 -7.15 -16.90 -34.66
CA LEU A 99 -6.57 -17.78 -35.68
C LEU A 99 -7.38 -19.07 -35.83
N ILE A 100 -7.73 -19.73 -34.71
CA ILE A 100 -8.52 -20.96 -34.72
C ILE A 100 -9.90 -20.70 -35.35
N MET A 101 -10.59 -19.63 -34.93
CA MET A 101 -11.90 -19.28 -35.45
C MET A 101 -11.83 -18.95 -36.94
N SER A 102 -10.77 -18.29 -37.40
CA SER A 102 -10.55 -18.02 -38.82
C SER A 102 -10.36 -19.31 -39.62
N LYS A 103 -9.56 -20.27 -39.10
CA LYS A 103 -9.37 -21.59 -39.73
C LYS A 103 -10.65 -22.42 -39.75
N TYR A 104 -11.43 -22.38 -38.67
CA TYR A 104 -12.74 -23.02 -38.59
C TYR A 104 -13.71 -22.46 -39.63
N ARG A 105 -13.81 -21.14 -39.76
CA ARG A 105 -14.61 -20.47 -40.79
C ARG A 105 -14.17 -20.88 -42.19
N GLU A 106 -12.85 -20.93 -42.44
CA GLU A 106 -12.28 -21.36 -43.72
C GLU A 106 -12.64 -22.81 -44.07
N GLN A 107 -12.58 -23.72 -43.09
CA GLN A 107 -12.96 -25.12 -43.26
C GLN A 107 -14.46 -25.28 -43.53
N MET A 108 -15.31 -24.57 -42.78
CA MET A 108 -16.75 -24.57 -42.98
C MET A 108 -17.12 -24.07 -44.38
N PHE A 109 -16.46 -23.00 -44.83
CA PHE A 109 -16.61 -22.48 -46.18
C PHE A 109 -16.21 -23.54 -47.23
N ARG A 110 -15.04 -24.17 -47.08
CA ARG A 110 -14.61 -25.26 -47.99
C ARG A 110 -15.60 -26.42 -48.04
N LEU A 111 -16.20 -26.80 -46.92
CA LEU A 111 -17.20 -27.87 -46.86
C LEU A 111 -18.51 -27.49 -47.58
N LEU A 112 -18.99 -26.26 -47.39
CA LEU A 112 -20.16 -25.72 -48.11
C LEU A 112 -19.92 -25.62 -49.62
N MET A 113 -18.70 -25.27 -50.01
CA MET A 113 -18.27 -25.23 -51.41
C MET A 113 -18.27 -26.62 -52.05
N ALA A 114 -17.82 -27.65 -51.31
CA ALA A 114 -17.81 -29.02 -51.78
C ALA A 114 -19.22 -29.65 -51.87
N SER A 115 -20.18 -29.17 -51.07
CA SER A 115 -21.56 -29.69 -51.07
C SER A 115 -22.47 -29.08 -52.14
N LYS A 116 -22.11 -27.92 -52.71
CA LYS A 116 -22.83 -27.32 -53.83
C LYS A 116 -22.17 -27.69 -55.15
N LYS A 117 -22.82 -28.58 -55.92
CA LYS A 117 -22.63 -28.66 -57.38
C LYS A 117 -22.86 -27.27 -58.00
N ASP A 118 -21.78 -26.65 -58.47
CA ASP A 118 -21.68 -25.68 -59.57
C ASP A 118 -22.71 -24.53 -59.65
N ASP A 119 -22.66 -23.57 -58.72
CA ASP A 119 -23.22 -22.23 -58.98
C ASP A 119 -22.21 -21.10 -58.67
N PRO A 120 -21.42 -20.65 -59.67
CA PRO A 120 -20.31 -19.71 -59.52
C PRO A 120 -20.69 -18.34 -58.91
N GLY A 121 -21.95 -17.92 -59.07
CA GLY A 121 -22.39 -16.59 -58.62
C GLY A 121 -22.54 -16.47 -57.10
N ILE A 122 -22.94 -17.54 -56.43
CA ILE A 122 -23.11 -17.57 -54.96
C ILE A 122 -21.73 -17.60 -54.28
N ILE A 123 -20.77 -18.28 -54.90
CA ILE A 123 -19.39 -18.44 -54.44
C ILE A 123 -18.67 -17.08 -54.32
N MET A 124 -18.81 -16.23 -55.34
CA MET A 124 -18.19 -14.90 -55.39
C MET A 124 -18.72 -13.98 -54.28
N LYS A 125 -20.04 -13.94 -54.07
CA LYS A 125 -20.66 -13.06 -53.06
C LYS A 125 -20.31 -13.46 -51.63
N LEU A 126 -20.24 -14.75 -51.32
CA LEU A 126 -19.81 -15.23 -50.00
C LEU A 126 -18.31 -15.01 -49.74
N LYS A 127 -17.46 -15.16 -50.76
CA LYS A 127 -16.02 -14.86 -50.66
C LYS A 127 -15.75 -13.38 -50.37
N GLU A 128 -16.53 -12.49 -50.98
CA GLU A 128 -16.40 -11.05 -50.74
C GLU A 128 -16.89 -10.63 -49.34
N GLN A 129 -17.93 -11.26 -48.80
CA GLN A 129 -18.35 -11.00 -47.42
C GLN A 129 -17.31 -11.45 -46.38
N HIS A 130 -16.62 -12.56 -46.63
CA HIS A 130 -15.50 -12.97 -45.77
C HIS A 130 -14.34 -11.97 -45.81
N SER A 131 -13.95 -11.47 -46.99
CA SER A 131 -12.86 -10.50 -47.12
C SER A 131 -13.16 -9.15 -46.46
N LYS A 132 -14.42 -8.72 -46.38
CA LYS A 132 -14.80 -7.44 -45.75
C LYS A 132 -14.74 -7.49 -44.23
N ILE A 133 -15.00 -8.66 -43.61
CA ILE A 133 -14.94 -8.80 -42.15
C ILE A 133 -13.47 -8.78 -41.68
N ASP A 134 -12.55 -9.40 -42.41
CA ASP A 134 -11.13 -9.43 -42.06
C ASP A 134 -10.47 -8.03 -42.09
N MET A 135 -10.98 -7.10 -42.92
CA MET A 135 -10.48 -5.71 -42.95
C MET A 135 -10.99 -4.82 -41.81
N VAL A 136 -12.17 -5.08 -41.25
CA VAL A 136 -12.76 -4.22 -40.19
C VAL A 136 -12.04 -4.40 -38.84
N HIS A 137 -11.44 -5.56 -38.59
CA HIS A 137 -10.77 -5.84 -37.32
C HIS A 137 -9.32 -5.32 -37.25
N ARG A 138 -8.63 -5.19 -38.39
CA ARG A 138 -7.25 -4.64 -38.46
C ARG A 138 -7.17 -3.15 -38.06
N ASN A 139 -8.26 -2.40 -38.18
CA ASN A 139 -8.29 -0.97 -37.89
C ASN A 139 -8.57 -0.64 -36.41
N LYS A 140 -8.94 -1.61 -35.56
CA LYS A 140 -9.16 -1.37 -34.13
C LYS A 140 -7.88 -1.45 -33.28
N SER A 141 -6.79 -1.98 -33.84
CA SER A 141 -5.52 -2.20 -33.13
C SER A 141 -4.51 -1.05 -33.25
N GLU A 142 -4.79 0.03 -33.99
CA GLU A 142 -3.79 1.07 -34.32
C GLU A 142 -4.05 2.47 -33.76
N GLY A 143 -5.09 2.70 -32.96
CA GLY A 143 -5.43 4.06 -32.52
C GLY A 143 -5.37 4.22 -31.02
N PHE A 144 -4.19 4.48 -30.41
CA PHE A 144 -4.05 5.20 -29.14
C PHE A 144 -2.57 5.39 -28.73
N PHE A 145 -1.70 5.92 -29.60
CA PHE A 145 -0.36 6.37 -29.16
C PHE A 145 0.13 7.55 -30.02
N LEU A 146 0.51 8.66 -29.36
CA LEU A 146 1.35 9.79 -29.84
C LEU A 146 0.62 10.83 -30.73
N ASP A 147 0.79 12.15 -30.63
CA ASP A 147 1.68 13.05 -29.88
C ASP A 147 1.14 14.47 -30.14
N ALA A 148 0.88 15.25 -29.08
CA ALA A 148 0.35 16.60 -29.16
C ALA A 148 1.43 17.59 -28.72
N SER A 149 2.35 17.94 -29.63
CA SER A 149 3.27 19.07 -29.43
C SER A 149 3.81 19.61 -30.75
N ARG A 150 3.05 20.53 -31.37
CA ARG A 150 3.56 21.47 -32.40
C ARG A 150 2.77 22.77 -32.35
N HIS A 151 3.37 23.83 -31.81
CA HIS A 151 3.66 25.08 -32.52
C HIS A 151 4.09 26.19 -31.54
N ILE A 152 5.36 26.59 -31.64
CA ILE A 152 5.92 27.82 -31.06
C ILE A 152 5.87 28.89 -32.15
N LEU A 153 5.26 30.04 -31.87
CA LEU A 153 5.48 31.30 -32.61
C LEU A 153 5.50 32.47 -31.62
N GLU A 154 6.59 33.24 -31.66
CA GLU A 154 6.96 34.33 -30.76
C GLU A 154 6.04 35.56 -30.85
N ALA A 155 5.76 36.20 -29.69
CA ALA A 155 5.21 37.57 -29.60
C ALA A 155 5.46 38.16 -28.17
N PRO A 156 5.26 39.48 -27.92
CA PRO A 156 6.29 40.49 -27.59
C PRO A 156 6.71 40.56 -26.10
N GLN A 157 7.95 40.99 -25.86
CA GLN A 157 8.77 40.68 -24.68
C GLN A 157 8.28 41.23 -23.32
N HIS A 158 7.33 42.17 -23.24
CA HIS A 158 6.74 42.62 -21.95
C HIS A 158 5.50 41.84 -21.50
N GLY A 159 4.85 41.09 -22.39
CA GLY A 159 3.80 40.12 -22.02
C GLY A 159 4.36 38.77 -21.57
N LEU A 160 5.67 38.54 -21.75
CA LEU A 160 6.33 37.27 -21.44
C LEU A 160 6.58 37.11 -19.93
N GLU A 161 7.00 38.16 -19.21
CA GLU A 161 7.19 38.07 -17.75
C GLU A 161 5.87 37.86 -16.99
N ARG A 162 4.79 38.55 -17.39
CA ARG A 162 3.48 38.36 -16.76
C ARG A 162 2.91 36.96 -17.04
N ARG A 163 3.05 36.47 -18.28
CA ARG A 163 2.70 35.08 -18.62
C ARG A 163 3.60 34.06 -17.92
N HIS A 164 4.89 34.35 -17.71
CA HIS A 164 5.78 33.46 -16.98
C HIS A 164 5.40 33.36 -15.50
N LEU A 165 5.09 34.48 -14.83
CA LEU A 165 4.62 34.44 -13.43
C LEU A 165 3.29 33.70 -13.30
N GLU A 166 2.32 33.98 -14.18
CA GLU A 166 1.02 33.29 -14.19
C GLU A 166 1.18 31.79 -14.49
N ALA A 167 2.06 31.42 -15.42
CA ALA A 167 2.38 30.02 -15.71
C ALA A 167 3.00 29.32 -14.50
N ASN A 168 3.97 29.95 -13.83
CA ASN A 168 4.62 29.40 -12.63
C ASN A 168 3.62 29.25 -11.48
N GLN A 169 2.70 30.20 -11.32
CA GLN A 169 1.66 30.14 -10.30
C GLN A 169 0.65 29.01 -10.58
N ASN A 170 0.28 28.80 -11.84
CA ASN A 170 -0.59 27.69 -12.25
C ASN A 170 0.09 26.33 -12.06
N GLU A 171 1.38 26.20 -12.39
CA GLU A 171 2.15 24.98 -12.14
C GLU A 171 2.25 24.67 -10.64
N LEU A 172 2.52 25.69 -9.82
CA LEU A 172 2.56 25.53 -8.37
C LEU A 172 1.19 25.10 -7.82
N GLN A 173 0.10 25.68 -8.32
CA GLN A 173 -1.26 25.30 -7.92
C GLN A 173 -1.56 23.85 -8.31
N ALA A 174 -1.18 23.42 -9.52
CA ALA A 174 -1.34 22.03 -9.96
C ALA A 174 -0.58 21.04 -9.05
N HIS A 175 0.63 21.40 -8.62
CA HIS A 175 1.38 20.60 -7.65
C HIS A 175 0.71 20.55 -6.28
N VAL A 176 0.14 21.66 -5.79
CA VAL A 176 -0.62 21.69 -4.53
C VAL A 176 -1.85 20.77 -4.61
N ASP A 177 -2.59 20.83 -5.72
CA ASP A 177 -3.77 20.01 -5.93
C ASP A 177 -3.39 18.52 -5.97
N GLN A 178 -2.28 18.17 -6.64
CA GLN A 178 -1.74 16.82 -6.68
C GLN A 178 -1.31 16.31 -5.29
N ILE A 179 -0.66 17.14 -4.49
CA ILE A 179 -0.28 16.79 -3.11
C ILE A 179 -1.54 16.57 -2.26
N THR A 180 -2.57 17.39 -2.46
CA THR A 180 -3.85 17.26 -1.75
C THR A 180 -4.55 15.94 -2.11
N GLU A 181 -4.54 15.57 -3.40
CA GLU A 181 -5.06 14.29 -3.87
C GLU A 181 -4.25 13.11 -3.31
N MET A 182 -2.92 13.18 -3.36
CA MET A 182 -2.05 12.15 -2.75
C MET A 182 -2.32 12.00 -1.24
N ALA A 183 -2.52 13.11 -0.52
CA ALA A 183 -2.85 13.07 0.91
C ALA A 183 -4.22 12.41 1.15
N ALA A 184 -5.20 12.62 0.27
CA ALA A 184 -6.50 11.95 0.36
C ALA A 184 -6.40 10.45 0.09
N VAL A 185 -5.65 10.04 -0.95
CA VAL A 185 -5.40 8.63 -1.27
C VAL A 185 -4.66 7.94 -0.12
N MET A 186 -3.62 8.58 0.42
CA MET A 186 -2.81 8.02 1.52
C MET A 186 -3.64 7.85 2.79
N ARG A 187 -4.51 8.80 3.15
CA ARG A 187 -5.46 8.63 4.26
C ARG A 187 -6.40 7.45 4.04
N LYS A 188 -6.92 7.27 2.82
CA LYS A 188 -7.83 6.17 2.52
C LYS A 188 -7.14 4.81 2.56
N ALA A 189 -5.89 4.73 2.08
CA ALA A 189 -5.08 3.53 2.17
C ALA A 189 -4.83 3.12 3.63
N ILE A 190 -4.46 4.08 4.49
CA ILE A 190 -4.26 3.83 5.93
C ILE A 190 -5.54 3.28 6.59
N GLU A 191 -6.70 3.89 6.31
CA GLU A 191 -7.97 3.42 6.88
C GLU A 191 -8.30 1.98 6.44
N ILE A 192 -8.06 1.63 5.18
CA ILE A 192 -8.30 0.28 4.66
C ILE A 192 -7.33 -0.72 5.30
N ASP A 193 -6.05 -0.37 5.42
CA ASP A 193 -5.03 -1.22 6.04
C ASP A 193 -5.32 -1.47 7.52
N GLU A 194 -5.79 -0.47 8.26
CA GLU A 194 -6.21 -0.64 9.65
C GLU A 194 -7.38 -1.60 9.78
N GLN A 195 -8.39 -1.46 8.93
CA GLN A 195 -9.53 -2.38 8.92
C GLN A 195 -9.13 -3.81 8.56
N GLN A 196 -8.19 -3.97 7.62
CA GLN A 196 -7.70 -5.27 7.21
C GLN A 196 -6.84 -5.92 8.32
N GLY A 197 -5.96 -5.14 8.96
CA GLY A 197 -5.16 -5.59 10.10
C GLY A 197 -6.00 -6.04 11.29
N CYS A 198 -7.12 -5.37 11.58
CA CYS A 198 -8.07 -5.81 12.60
C CYS A 198 -8.68 -7.18 12.27
N LYS A 199 -9.12 -7.41 11.02
CA LYS A 199 -9.69 -8.70 10.58
C LYS A 199 -8.67 -9.83 10.61
N GLU A 200 -7.43 -9.56 10.20
CA GLU A 200 -6.33 -10.53 10.27
C GLU A 200 -6.02 -10.91 11.71
N GLN A 201 -5.96 -9.94 12.62
CA GLN A 201 -5.74 -10.20 14.04
C GLN A 201 -6.86 -11.06 14.66
N GLU A 202 -8.12 -10.77 14.33
CA GLU A 202 -9.26 -11.60 14.75
C GLU A 202 -9.14 -13.03 14.20
N ARG A 203 -8.73 -13.18 12.94
CA ARG A 203 -8.54 -14.49 12.32
C ARG A 203 -7.41 -15.28 12.97
N ILE A 204 -6.29 -14.63 13.29
CA ILE A 204 -5.17 -15.25 14.02
C ILE A 204 -5.65 -15.72 15.38
N PHE A 205 -6.36 -14.87 16.14
CA PHE A 205 -6.89 -15.24 17.46
C PHE A 205 -7.82 -16.47 17.39
N GLN A 206 -8.70 -16.53 16.39
CA GLN A 206 -9.57 -17.70 16.16
C GLN A 206 -8.74 -18.96 15.87
N LEU A 207 -7.74 -18.87 15.00
CA LEU A 207 -6.86 -19.99 14.66
C LEU A 207 -6.01 -20.43 15.85
N GLU A 208 -5.54 -19.53 16.70
CA GLU A 208 -4.81 -19.86 17.93
C GLU A 208 -5.70 -20.63 18.90
N GLN A 209 -6.95 -20.20 19.06
CA GLN A 209 -7.92 -20.88 19.93
C GLN A 209 -8.30 -22.26 19.38
N GLU A 210 -8.49 -22.40 18.06
CA GLU A 210 -8.73 -23.67 17.40
C GLU A 210 -7.52 -24.61 17.56
N ASN A 211 -6.32 -24.14 17.24
CA ASN A 211 -5.09 -24.92 17.39
C ASN A 211 -4.84 -25.35 18.84
N LYS A 212 -5.18 -24.50 19.82
CA LYS A 212 -5.14 -24.87 21.23
C LYS A 212 -6.10 -26.03 21.51
N GLY A 213 -7.35 -25.96 21.06
CA GLY A 213 -8.33 -27.03 21.19
C GLY A 213 -7.90 -28.33 20.50
N LEU A 214 -7.34 -28.25 19.29
CA LEU A 214 -6.81 -29.41 18.56
C LEU A 214 -5.65 -30.08 19.32
N ARG A 215 -4.78 -29.29 19.96
CA ARG A 215 -3.69 -29.82 20.80
C ARG A 215 -4.21 -30.53 22.05
N GLU A 216 -5.22 -29.97 22.70
CA GLU A 216 -5.88 -30.61 23.86
C GLU A 216 -6.53 -31.95 23.45
N ILE A 217 -7.25 -31.99 22.32
CA ILE A 217 -7.85 -33.23 21.79
C ILE A 217 -6.76 -34.28 21.46
N LEU A 218 -5.66 -33.85 20.83
CA LEU A 218 -4.54 -34.75 20.52
C LEU A 218 -3.90 -35.31 21.80
N GLN A 219 -3.77 -34.50 22.84
CA GLN A 219 -3.24 -34.93 24.15
C GLN A 219 -4.18 -35.96 24.80
N ILE A 220 -5.48 -35.69 24.84
CA ILE A 220 -6.48 -36.64 25.37
C ILE A 220 -6.43 -37.96 24.60
N THR A 221 -6.31 -37.91 23.26
CA THR A 221 -6.22 -39.11 22.42
C THR A 221 -4.95 -39.91 22.71
N ARG A 222 -3.81 -39.25 22.91
CA ARG A 222 -2.55 -39.90 23.31
C ARG A 222 -2.64 -40.53 24.69
N GLU A 223 -3.18 -39.82 25.67
CA GLU A 223 -3.37 -40.31 27.04
C GLU A 223 -4.31 -41.52 27.07
N SER A 224 -5.41 -41.45 26.32
CA SER A 224 -6.35 -42.57 26.15
C SER A 224 -5.64 -43.79 25.58
N PHE A 225 -4.88 -43.63 24.50
CA PHE A 225 -4.14 -44.75 23.88
C PHE A 225 -3.08 -45.36 24.80
N LEU A 226 -2.37 -44.54 25.57
CA LEU A 226 -1.38 -45.02 26.55
C LEU A 226 -2.03 -45.76 27.72
N ASN A 227 -3.22 -45.34 28.14
CA ASN A 227 -3.98 -46.02 29.18
C ASN A 227 -4.45 -47.40 28.70
N LEU A 228 -5.00 -47.51 27.47
CA LEU A 228 -5.35 -48.82 26.89
C LEU A 228 -4.14 -49.76 26.77
N ARG A 229 -2.97 -49.24 26.37
CA ARG A 229 -1.72 -50.03 26.28
C ARG A 229 -1.20 -50.52 27.64
N LYS A 230 -1.46 -49.78 28.73
CA LYS A 230 -1.10 -50.21 30.09
C LYS A 230 -2.02 -51.33 30.58
N ASP A 231 -3.30 -51.27 30.24
CA ASP A 231 -4.26 -52.33 30.58
C ASP A 231 -3.91 -53.64 29.85
N ASP A 232 -3.54 -53.57 28.56
CA ASP A 232 -3.07 -54.75 27.80
C ASP A 232 -1.73 -55.31 28.33
N ALA A 233 -0.81 -54.45 28.80
CA ALA A 233 0.49 -54.88 29.34
C ALA A 233 0.35 -55.57 30.72
N SER A 234 -0.62 -55.14 31.53
CA SER A 234 -0.96 -55.78 32.80
C SER A 234 -1.61 -57.15 32.63
N GLU A 235 -2.36 -57.39 31.55
CA GLU A 235 -2.88 -58.73 31.22
C GLU A 235 -1.86 -59.61 30.50
N SER A 236 -1.04 -59.05 29.58
CA SER A 236 -0.07 -59.84 28.81
C SER A 236 1.21 -60.22 29.57
N THR A 237 1.61 -59.48 30.62
CA THR A 237 2.69 -59.90 31.52
C THR A 237 2.31 -61.16 32.33
N SER A 238 1.01 -61.40 32.54
CA SER A 238 0.51 -62.59 33.24
C SER A 238 0.40 -63.84 32.36
N LEU A 239 0.34 -63.68 31.02
CA LEU A 239 0.20 -64.80 30.07
C LEU A 239 1.50 -65.20 29.36
N SER A 240 2.47 -64.29 29.23
CA SER A 240 3.77 -64.62 28.60
C SER A 240 4.70 -65.46 29.49
N ALA A 241 4.48 -65.49 30.80
CA ALA A 241 5.26 -66.32 31.74
C ALA A 241 4.79 -67.79 31.83
N LEU A 242 3.63 -68.12 31.24
CA LEU A 242 3.05 -69.47 31.33
C LEU A 242 3.26 -70.33 30.06
N VAL A 243 3.63 -69.74 28.92
CA VAL A 243 3.72 -70.45 27.63
C VAL A 243 5.14 -70.91 27.27
N THR A 244 6.17 -70.47 27.99
CA THR A 244 7.56 -70.92 27.73
C THR A 244 7.93 -72.25 28.38
N ASN A 245 7.08 -72.81 29.25
CA ASN A 245 7.41 -74.01 30.05
C ASN A 245 6.78 -75.32 29.54
N SER A 246 6.05 -75.31 28.42
CA SER A 246 5.34 -76.50 27.92
C SER A 246 5.67 -76.90 26.49
N ASP A 247 6.61 -76.23 25.80
CA ASP A 247 6.89 -76.46 24.38
C ASP A 247 8.37 -76.82 24.07
N LEU A 248 9.02 -77.54 24.99
CA LEU A 248 10.38 -78.07 24.80
C LEU A 248 10.50 -79.61 24.93
N SER A 249 9.38 -80.35 25.00
CA SER A 249 9.40 -81.82 25.14
C SER A 249 9.12 -82.62 23.85
N LEU A 250 9.16 -82.01 22.65
CA LEU A 250 8.94 -82.73 21.38
C LEU A 250 10.04 -82.52 20.31
N ARG A 251 11.26 -82.20 20.73
CA ARG A 251 12.44 -82.27 19.86
C ARG A 251 13.66 -82.79 20.61
N LYS A 252 13.74 -84.11 20.79
CA LYS A 252 14.97 -84.93 20.78
C LYS A 252 14.62 -86.40 21.11
N SER A 253 14.99 -87.27 20.18
CA SER A 253 15.08 -88.75 20.26
C SER A 253 13.79 -89.55 20.23
#